data_AF-A0A060BYT5-F1
#
_entry.id   AF-A0A060BYT5-F1
#
_cell.length_a   1.000
_cell.length_b   1.000
_cell.length_c   1.000
_cell.angle_alpha   90.00
_cell.angle_beta   90.00
_cell.angle_gamma   90.00
#
_symmetry.space_group_name_H-M   'P 1'
#
loop_
_entity.id
_entity.type
_entity.pdbx_description
1 polymer ?
#
loop_
_entity_poly.entity_id
_entity_poly.type
_entity_poly.pdbx_seq_one_letter_code
_entity_poly.pdbx_strand_id
1 'polypeptide(L)'
;MPSKFRNVTNGIAHRRWLCEANSELTALITRLIGDGFITHPSELQVLRNFGQDKSVLRELAAIKRHNKERLAAYIQTHNGIDVNLDSIFDVQVKRLHEYKRQMLNLLHIVYLYNKLKDNPQMPFVPRTFIFGSKAA
;
A
#
# COMPACT_ATOMS: atom_id res chain seq x y z
N MET A 1 35.07 3.76 24.14
CA MET A 1 35.43 2.87 23.01
C MET A 1 34.43 3.05 21.87
N PRO A 2 34.81 3.70 20.76
CA PRO A 2 33.94 4.00 19.62
C PRO A 2 33.34 2.76 18.92
N SER A 3 34.01 1.61 19.04
CA SER A 3 33.64 0.33 18.40
C SER A 3 32.35 -0.33 18.93
N LYS A 4 31.77 0.18 20.03
CA LYS A 4 30.54 -0.37 20.63
C LYS A 4 29.27 0.12 19.95
N PHE A 5 29.30 1.25 19.24
CA PHE A 5 28.13 1.78 18.56
C PHE A 5 27.99 1.12 17.19
N ARG A 6 26.84 0.48 16.96
CA ARG A 6 26.48 -0.14 15.68
C ARG A 6 25.06 0.26 15.30
N ASN A 7 24.80 0.27 14.00
CA ASN A 7 23.45 0.42 13.46
C ASN A 7 23.06 -0.88 12.77
N VAL A 8 21.83 -1.33 13.01
CA VAL A 8 21.20 -2.42 12.26
C VAL A 8 19.82 -1.92 11.85
N THR A 9 19.61 -1.74 10.56
CA THR A 9 18.32 -1.31 10.01
C THR A 9 17.29 -2.42 10.21
N ASN A 10 16.10 -2.07 10.66
CA ASN A 10 15.00 -3.02 10.82
C ASN A 10 14.56 -3.60 9.47
N GLY A 11 14.15 -4.87 9.48
CA GLY A 11 13.54 -5.56 8.35
C GLY A 11 12.13 -6.06 8.66
N ILE A 12 11.45 -6.58 7.64
CA ILE A 12 10.18 -7.31 7.77
C ILE A 12 10.33 -8.71 7.17
N ALA A 13 9.57 -9.68 7.69
CA ALA A 13 9.53 -11.03 7.12
C ALA A 13 8.70 -11.05 5.83
N HIS A 14 9.35 -11.10 4.67
CA HIS A 14 8.65 -11.05 3.37
C HIS A 14 7.73 -12.24 3.13
N ARG A 15 8.01 -13.42 3.71
CA ARG A 15 7.10 -14.58 3.64
C ARG A 15 5.68 -14.22 4.11
N ARG A 16 5.57 -13.48 5.21
CA ARG A 16 4.27 -13.02 5.72
C ARG A 16 3.75 -11.82 4.93
N TRP A 17 4.58 -10.81 4.74
CA TRP A 17 4.15 -9.51 4.19
C TRP A 17 4.02 -9.45 2.67
N LEU A 18 4.47 -10.48 1.95
CA LEU A 18 4.32 -10.67 0.52
C LEU A 18 3.65 -12.01 0.21
N CYS A 19 4.26 -13.13 0.61
CA CYS A 19 3.81 -14.47 0.18
C CYS A 19 2.42 -14.83 0.71
N GLU A 20 2.20 -14.67 2.01
CA GLU A 20 0.90 -14.92 2.64
C GLU A 20 -0.09 -13.77 2.40
N ALA A 21 0.38 -12.53 2.52
CA ALA A 21 -0.49 -11.35 2.39
C ALA A 21 -1.05 -11.17 0.98
N ASN A 22 -0.34 -11.61 -0.06
CA ASN A 22 -0.70 -11.40 -1.46
C ASN A 22 -0.28 -12.59 -2.33
N SER A 23 -1.03 -13.69 -2.25
CA SER A 23 -0.78 -14.93 -2.99
C SER A 23 -0.77 -14.72 -4.50
N GLU A 24 -1.63 -13.86 -5.05
CA GLU A 24 -1.66 -13.54 -6.48
C GLU A 24 -0.40 -12.85 -6.96
N LEU A 25 0.07 -11.81 -6.24
CA LEU A 25 1.33 -11.15 -6.56
C LEU A 25 2.51 -12.12 -6.44
N THR A 26 2.45 -13.00 -5.45
CA THR A 26 3.47 -14.03 -5.23
C THR A 26 3.51 -15.01 -6.41
N ALA A 27 2.36 -15.48 -6.89
CA ALA A 27 2.28 -16.36 -8.05
C ALA A 27 2.81 -15.66 -9.33
N LEU A 28 2.50 -14.37 -9.51
CA LEU A 28 3.06 -13.59 -10.62
C LEU A 28 4.60 -13.53 -10.53
N ILE A 29 5.16 -13.18 -9.37
CA ILE A 29 6.61 -13.11 -9.17
C ILE A 29 7.25 -14.50 -9.42
N THR A 30 6.68 -15.56 -8.85
CA THR A 30 7.18 -16.93 -9.03
C THR A 30 7.22 -17.33 -10.50
N ARG A 31 6.22 -16.96 -11.30
CA ARG A 31 6.21 -17.25 -12.74
C ARG A 31 7.27 -16.46 -13.52
N LEU A 32 7.60 -15.25 -13.08
CA LEU A 32 8.56 -14.40 -13.77
C LEU A 32 10.02 -14.75 -13.44
N ILE A 33 10.32 -15.09 -12.19
CA ILE A 33 11.70 -15.22 -11.70
C ILE A 33 11.98 -16.51 -10.90
N GLY A 34 11.01 -17.40 -10.76
CA GLY A 34 11.11 -18.58 -9.88
C GLY A 34 10.79 -18.26 -8.42
N ASP A 35 10.92 -19.26 -7.54
CA ASP A 35 10.54 -19.20 -6.12
C ASP A 35 11.71 -18.89 -5.16
N GLY A 36 12.93 -18.75 -5.67
CA GLY A 36 14.13 -18.49 -4.87
C GLY A 36 14.01 -17.25 -3.98
N PHE A 37 13.26 -16.23 -4.41
CA PHE A 37 12.98 -15.02 -3.63
C PHE A 37 12.27 -15.28 -2.28
N ILE A 38 11.55 -16.39 -2.13
CA ILE A 38 10.89 -16.78 -0.86
C ILE A 38 11.94 -17.03 0.24
N THR A 39 13.13 -17.46 -0.15
CA THR A 39 14.27 -17.64 0.77
C THR A 39 15.24 -16.46 0.70
N HIS A 40 15.53 -15.97 -0.51
CA HIS A 40 16.50 -14.90 -0.75
C HIS A 40 15.84 -13.65 -1.37
N PRO A 41 15.32 -12.72 -0.55
CA PRO A 41 14.55 -11.56 -1.05
C PRO A 41 15.35 -10.63 -1.97
N SER A 42 16.70 -10.73 -2.01
CA SER A 42 17.55 -10.04 -2.98
C SER A 42 17.22 -10.40 -4.44
N GLU A 43 16.69 -11.60 -4.70
CA GLU A 43 16.31 -12.04 -6.06
C GLU A 43 15.18 -11.19 -6.66
N LEU A 44 14.37 -10.49 -5.83
CA LEU A 44 13.35 -9.56 -6.31
C LEU A 44 13.92 -8.44 -7.20
N GLN A 45 15.23 -8.17 -7.14
CA GLN A 45 15.87 -7.19 -8.03
C GLN A 45 15.78 -7.56 -9.51
N VAL A 46 15.66 -8.86 -9.85
CA VAL A 46 15.49 -9.35 -11.23
C VAL A 46 14.21 -8.80 -11.86
N LEU A 47 13.19 -8.45 -11.06
CA LEU A 47 11.95 -7.86 -11.54
C LEU A 47 12.15 -6.54 -12.31
N ARG A 48 13.29 -5.86 -12.16
CA ARG A 48 13.66 -4.68 -12.94
C ARG A 48 13.62 -4.93 -14.45
N ASN A 49 13.90 -6.16 -14.89
CA ASN A 49 13.87 -6.55 -16.29
C ASN A 49 12.46 -6.46 -16.90
N PHE A 50 11.40 -6.48 -16.08
CA PHE A 50 10.00 -6.47 -16.51
C PHE A 50 9.33 -5.10 -16.31
N GLY A 51 10.07 -4.06 -15.89
CA GLY A 51 9.51 -2.76 -15.52
C GLY A 51 8.77 -2.02 -16.65
N GLN A 52 9.03 -2.39 -17.92
CA GLN A 52 8.35 -1.84 -19.10
C GLN A 52 7.49 -2.88 -19.84
N ASP A 53 7.38 -4.10 -19.31
CA ASP A 53 6.57 -5.15 -19.93
C ASP A 53 5.08 -4.86 -19.69
N LYS A 54 4.39 -4.45 -20.76
CA LYS A 54 2.97 -4.10 -20.71
C LYS A 54 2.07 -5.26 -20.30
N SER A 55 2.46 -6.51 -20.54
CA SER A 55 1.70 -7.68 -20.09
C SER A 55 1.80 -7.82 -18.57
N VAL A 56 3.02 -7.78 -18.04
CA VAL A 56 3.27 -7.84 -16.59
C VAL A 56 2.60 -6.68 -15.86
N LEU A 57 2.69 -5.46 -16.40
CA LEU A 57 2.06 -4.28 -15.80
C LEU A 57 0.54 -4.36 -15.77
N ARG A 58 -0.09 -4.94 -16.81
CA ARG A 58 -1.55 -5.15 -16.83
C ARG A 58 -1.98 -6.17 -15.78
N GLU A 59 -1.24 -7.27 -15.64
CA GLU A 59 -1.54 -8.28 -14.63
C GLU A 59 -1.32 -7.75 -13.22
N LEU A 60 -0.23 -7.01 -12.99
CA LEU A 60 0.02 -6.35 -11.71
C LEU A 60 -1.10 -5.37 -11.34
N ALA A 61 -1.62 -4.62 -12.32
CA ALA A 61 -2.76 -3.73 -12.12
C ALA A 61 -4.04 -4.49 -11.76
N ALA A 62 -4.31 -5.62 -12.42
CA ALA A 62 -5.44 -6.49 -12.11
C ALA A 62 -5.35 -7.07 -10.68
N ILE A 63 -4.18 -7.56 -10.29
CA ILE A 63 -3.92 -8.05 -8.91
C ILE A 63 -4.13 -6.92 -7.90
N LYS A 64 -3.67 -5.70 -8.20
CA LYS A 64 -3.91 -4.54 -7.33
C LYS A 64 -5.41 -4.24 -7.22
N ARG A 65 -6.15 -4.27 -8.33
CA ARG A 65 -7.60 -4.04 -8.36
C ARG A 65 -8.36 -5.07 -7.52
N HIS A 66 -8.07 -6.35 -7.70
CA HIS A 66 -8.71 -7.42 -6.93
C HIS A 66 -8.41 -7.31 -5.42
N ASN A 67 -7.19 -6.95 -5.04
CA ASN A 67 -6.87 -6.67 -3.64
C ASN A 67 -7.64 -5.46 -3.07
N LYS A 68 -7.95 -4.44 -3.89
CA LYS A 68 -8.81 -3.32 -3.47
C LYS A 68 -10.26 -3.75 -3.31
N GLU A 69 -10.77 -4.62 -4.17
CA GLU A 69 -12.12 -5.20 -4.05
C GLU A 69 -12.28 -5.96 -2.74
N ARG A 70 -11.29 -6.80 -2.39
CA ARG A 70 -11.26 -7.51 -1.10
C ARG A 70 -11.27 -6.54 0.09
N LEU A 71 -10.48 -5.47 0.04
CA LEU A 71 -10.47 -4.45 1.10
C LEU A 71 -11.77 -3.64 1.15
N ALA A 72 -12.37 -3.32 0.00
CA ALA A 72 -13.64 -2.61 -0.07
C ALA A 72 -14.77 -3.43 0.55
N ALA A 73 -14.84 -4.73 0.24
CA ALA A 73 -15.78 -5.64 0.88
C ALA A 73 -15.58 -5.69 2.40
N TYR A 74 -14.32 -5.76 2.86
CA TYR A 74 -14.00 -5.72 4.29
C TYR A 74 -14.50 -4.42 4.96
N ILE A 75 -14.23 -3.26 4.35
CA ILE A 75 -14.69 -1.95 4.85
C ILE A 75 -16.22 -1.91 4.88
N GLN A 76 -16.89 -2.39 3.84
CA GLN A 76 -18.35 -2.41 3.82
C GLN A 76 -18.92 -3.26 4.97
N THR A 77 -18.37 -4.47 5.19
CA THR A 77 -18.82 -5.34 6.28
C THR A 77 -18.59 -4.75 7.68
N HIS A 78 -17.47 -4.07 7.91
CA HIS A 78 -17.07 -3.63 9.26
C HIS A 78 -17.39 -2.17 9.58
N ASN A 79 -17.59 -1.34 8.55
CA ASN A 79 -17.81 0.10 8.69
C ASN A 79 -19.10 0.57 8.02
N GLY A 80 -19.73 -0.23 7.14
CA GLY A 80 -20.94 0.17 6.40
C GLY A 80 -20.70 1.29 5.39
N ILE A 81 -19.47 1.40 4.85
CA ILE A 81 -19.08 2.44 3.90
C ILE A 81 -18.71 1.81 2.55
N ASP A 82 -19.42 2.22 1.50
CA ASP A 82 -19.06 1.89 0.13
C ASP A 82 -17.88 2.75 -0.33
N VAL A 83 -16.82 2.11 -0.80
CA VAL A 83 -15.59 2.79 -1.26
C VAL A 83 -15.42 2.67 -2.77
N ASN A 84 -15.02 3.78 -3.41
CA ASN A 84 -14.78 3.81 -4.84
C ASN A 84 -13.49 3.06 -5.22
N LEU A 85 -13.61 1.94 -5.93
CA LEU A 85 -12.49 1.11 -6.37
C LEU A 85 -11.58 1.77 -7.42
N ASP A 86 -12.03 2.84 -8.07
CA ASP A 86 -11.24 3.62 -9.03
C ASP A 86 -10.46 4.76 -8.37
N SER A 87 -10.71 5.03 -7.08
CA SER A 87 -9.97 6.04 -6.32
C SER A 87 -8.57 5.56 -5.92
N ILE A 88 -7.65 6.47 -5.63
CA ILE A 88 -6.41 6.13 -4.93
C ILE A 88 -6.76 5.73 -3.49
N PHE A 89 -6.40 4.51 -3.08
CA PHE A 89 -6.49 4.10 -1.67
C PHE A 89 -5.28 4.65 -0.92
N ASP A 90 -5.48 5.73 -0.19
CA ASP A 90 -4.47 6.47 0.56
C ASP A 90 -4.48 6.00 2.03
N VAL A 91 -3.50 5.15 2.39
CA VAL A 91 -3.56 4.34 3.61
C VAL A 91 -2.54 4.82 4.66
N GLN A 92 -3.02 5.27 5.82
CA GLN A 92 -2.17 5.57 6.98
C GLN A 92 -2.49 4.63 8.15
N VAL A 93 -1.84 3.46 8.17
CA VAL A 93 -1.98 2.46 9.25
C VAL A 93 -0.72 2.45 10.12
N LYS A 94 -0.87 2.79 11.41
CA LYS A 94 0.18 2.83 12.44
C LYS A 94 -0.44 3.22 13.79
N ARG A 95 0.28 3.04 14.90
CA ARG A 95 -0.17 3.54 16.23
C ARG A 95 -0.57 5.02 16.17
N LEU A 96 -1.61 5.41 16.91
CA LEU A 96 -1.99 6.82 17.00
C LEU A 96 -0.99 7.53 17.90
N HIS A 97 -0.27 8.52 17.36
CA HIS A 97 0.67 9.31 18.15
C HIS A 97 1.00 10.61 17.41
N GLU A 98 1.13 11.72 18.15
CA GLU A 98 1.45 13.04 17.59
C GLU A 98 2.66 13.05 16.64
N TYR A 99 3.78 12.40 16.99
CA TYR A 99 4.96 12.35 16.12
C TYR A 99 4.72 11.61 14.79
N LYS A 100 3.70 10.74 14.73
CA LYS A 100 3.31 10.01 13.51
C LYS A 100 2.39 10.84 12.60
N ARG A 101 1.95 12.01 13.09
CA ARG A 101 1.29 13.08 12.34
C ARG A 101 0.06 12.63 11.55
N GLN A 102 -0.79 11.78 12.13
CA GLN A 102 -2.14 11.54 11.58
C GLN A 102 -2.92 12.85 11.43
N MET A 103 -2.74 13.80 12.37
CA MET A 103 -3.33 15.13 12.30
C MET A 103 -2.89 15.90 11.05
N LEU A 104 -1.61 15.82 10.66
CA LEU A 104 -1.13 16.48 9.43
C LEU A 104 -1.82 15.91 8.19
N ASN A 105 -2.04 14.59 8.15
CA ASN A 105 -2.78 13.97 7.05
C ASN A 105 -4.24 14.43 7.03
N LEU A 106 -4.88 14.54 8.21
CA LEU A 106 -6.23 15.10 8.32
C LEU A 106 -6.31 16.55 7.81
N LEU A 107 -5.34 17.40 8.16
CA LEU A 107 -5.29 18.78 7.65
C LEU A 107 -5.19 18.82 6.11
N HIS A 108 -4.44 17.91 5.51
CA HIS A 108 -4.38 17.78 4.05
C HIS A 108 -5.73 17.35 3.45
N ILE A 109 -6.45 16.42 4.09
CA ILE A 109 -7.80 16.02 3.67
C ILE A 109 -8.76 17.21 3.71
N VAL A 110 -8.75 17.99 4.80
CA VAL A 110 -9.57 19.20 4.96
C VAL A 110 -9.21 20.23 3.89
N TYR A 111 -7.92 20.41 3.60
CA TYR A 111 -7.48 21.30 2.54
C TYR A 111 -8.02 20.88 1.16
N LEU A 112 -7.90 19.59 0.80
CA LEU A 112 -8.42 19.08 -0.48
C LEU A 112 -9.95 19.22 -0.56
N TYR A 113 -10.64 18.93 0.54
CA TYR A 113 -12.09 19.08 0.64
C TYR A 113 -12.53 20.53 0.40
N ASN A 114 -11.87 21.49 1.05
CA ASN A 114 -12.19 22.91 0.86
C ASN A 114 -11.89 23.37 -0.58
N LYS A 115 -10.77 22.95 -1.17
CA LYS A 115 -10.44 23.27 -2.57
C LYS A 115 -11.50 22.75 -3.55
N LEU A 116 -12.00 21.54 -3.33
CA LEU A 116 -13.07 20.95 -4.14
C LEU A 116 -14.40 21.68 -3.96
N LYS A 117 -14.72 22.15 -2.75
CA LYS A 117 -15.92 22.95 -2.50
C LYS A 117 -15.86 24.30 -3.19
N ASP A 118 -14.70 24.96 -3.15
CA ASP A 118 -14.51 26.30 -3.72
C ASP A 118 -14.45 26.26 -5.25
N ASN A 119 -13.90 25.18 -5.83
CA ASN A 119 -13.83 24.97 -7.27
C ASN A 119 -14.21 23.53 -7.64
N PRO A 120 -15.51 23.24 -7.80
CA PRO A 120 -15.99 21.89 -8.12
C PRO A 120 -15.49 21.32 -9.46
N GLN A 121 -15.01 22.16 -10.37
CA GLN A 121 -14.52 21.77 -11.70
C GLN A 121 -13.00 21.63 -11.77
N MET A 122 -12.30 21.76 -10.64
CA MET A 122 -10.85 21.58 -10.63
C MET A 122 -10.48 20.14 -11.02
N PRO A 123 -9.36 19.94 -11.75
CA PRO A 123 -8.82 18.60 -11.95
C PRO A 123 -8.53 17.93 -10.60
N PHE A 124 -9.13 16.77 -10.36
CA PHE A 124 -8.95 16.02 -9.13
C PHE A 124 -8.96 14.51 -9.40
N VAL A 125 -7.97 13.80 -8.86
CA VAL A 125 -7.95 12.34 -8.86
C VAL A 125 -8.67 11.87 -7.59
N PRO A 126 -9.76 11.08 -7.69
CA PRO A 126 -10.49 10.60 -6.53
C PRO A 126 -9.58 9.85 -5.54
N ARG A 127 -9.81 10.05 -4.24
CA ARG A 127 -9.06 9.38 -3.17
C ARG A 127 -9.97 8.84 -2.10
N THR A 128 -9.64 7.66 -1.59
CA THR A 128 -10.23 7.06 -0.38
C THR A 128 -9.15 7.03 0.69
N PHE A 129 -9.28 7.88 1.70
CA PHE A 129 -8.34 7.94 2.82
C PHE A 129 -8.72 6.90 3.89
N ILE A 130 -7.79 6.01 4.22
CA ILE A 130 -8.01 4.87 5.14
C ILE A 130 -7.05 4.98 6.31
N PHE A 131 -7.60 5.06 7.53
CA PHE A 131 -6.83 5.11 8.77
C PHE A 131 -7.02 3.82 9.57
N GLY A 132 -5.94 3.29 10.12
CA GLY A 132 -5.97 2.20 11.08
C GLY A 132 -5.02 2.52 12.22
N SER A 133 -5.54 2.84 13.40
CA SER A 133 -4.74 3.28 14.54
C SER A 133 -5.40 2.85 15.86
N LYS A 134 -4.57 2.64 16.88
CA LYS A 134 -5.00 2.54 18.29
C LYS A 134 -4.22 3.56 19.10
N ALA A 135 -4.90 4.26 20.01
CA ALA A 135 -4.30 5.13 21.02
C ALA A 135 -3.95 4.30 22.27
N ALA A 136 -2.94 4.72 23.00
CA ALA A 136 -2.56 4.11 24.28
C ALA A 136 -3.48 4.62 25.41
#